data_AF-A0A1Y2QTR3-F1
#
_entry.id   AF-A0A1Y2QTR3-F1
#
_cell.length_a   1.000
_cell.length_b   1.000
_cell.length_c   1.000
_cell.angle_alpha   90.00
_cell.angle_beta   90.00
_cell.angle_gamma   90.00
#
_symmetry.space_group_name_H-M   'P 1'
#
loop_
_entity.id
_entity.type
_entity.pdbx_description
1 polymer ?
#
loop_
_entity_poly.entity_id
_entity_poly.type
_entity_poly.pdbx_seq_one_letter_code
_entity_poly.pdbx_strand_id
1 'polypeptide(L)'
;MRCLASRACRRRRSASTPKHPPGRVSPLPALGGAQKNRFMPSTWTLDAPAAGQAVSSAAVHGLLEVASAPLSAARLLRAVQQVVPVQYLSLVAFHRHTPELIEGSSQHTHDRDVVAECFAIYRRRYFRSDSVMRMADHVGSRPAREVAVLHCRADELPVAGWRDDIYVRERLTERFTLLHAPTPGAVQAIHLYRDDRQGFFQPSEIAQLLALAPLLRQAHHAALQVGAVVADRQAQVAQAERRLSQLAPVLSPRERAVCARIACGLSADGIAADLDVAPSTVVTLRKRAYLKLAELGLPADRMRLARWLG
;
A
#
# COMPACT_ATOMS: atom_id res chain seq x y z
N MET A 1 -20.85 72.75 16.37
CA MET A 1 -21.80 72.08 15.44
C MET A 1 -21.97 72.93 14.20
N ARG A 2 -21.27 72.61 13.10
CA ARG A 2 -21.64 72.80 11.68
C ARG A 2 -20.41 72.55 10.80
N CYS A 3 -20.71 72.01 9.63
CA CYS A 3 -19.82 71.50 8.59
C CYS A 3 -18.64 72.39 8.20
N LEU A 4 -17.51 71.73 7.89
CA LEU A 4 -16.62 72.12 6.79
C LEU A 4 -16.24 70.85 6.02
N ALA A 5 -16.77 70.76 4.80
CA ALA A 5 -16.38 69.76 3.82
C ALA A 5 -15.12 70.25 3.10
N SER A 6 -14.12 69.37 2.95
CA SER A 6 -13.05 69.56 1.97
C SER A 6 -12.78 68.25 1.23
N ARG A 7 -12.59 68.42 -0.08
CA ARG A 7 -12.40 67.43 -1.13
C ARG A 7 -11.09 66.65 -0.91
N ALA A 8 -11.04 65.39 -1.36
CA ALA A 8 -10.06 64.98 -2.39
C ALA A 8 -10.08 63.47 -2.72
N CYS A 9 -9.79 63.23 -4.00
CA CYS A 9 -9.05 62.10 -4.54
C CYS A 9 -9.71 60.72 -4.67
N ARG A 10 -10.28 60.50 -5.87
CA ARG A 10 -10.35 59.20 -6.54
C ARG A 10 -8.96 58.56 -6.62
N ARG A 11 -8.82 57.34 -6.09
CA ARG A 11 -7.84 56.36 -6.57
C ARG A 11 -8.58 55.07 -6.92
N ARG A 12 -8.62 54.76 -8.21
CA ARG A 12 -9.03 53.46 -8.74
C ARG A 12 -8.03 52.42 -8.26
N ARG A 13 -8.47 51.41 -7.51
CA ARG A 13 -7.71 50.16 -7.29
C ARG A 13 -8.23 49.13 -8.29
N SER A 14 -7.40 48.82 -9.29
CA SER A 14 -7.53 47.65 -10.15
C SER A 14 -7.17 46.39 -9.35
N ALA A 15 -8.17 45.56 -9.06
CA ALA A 15 -7.97 44.25 -8.47
C ALA A 15 -7.70 43.22 -9.58
N SER A 16 -6.44 42.81 -9.73
CA SER A 16 -6.06 41.67 -10.57
C SER A 16 -6.17 40.39 -9.75
N THR A 17 -7.17 39.57 -10.08
CA THR A 17 -7.34 38.20 -9.59
C THR A 17 -6.49 37.23 -10.43
N PRO A 18 -5.68 36.34 -9.83
CA PRO A 18 -5.02 35.28 -10.59
C PRO A 18 -6.00 34.11 -10.80
N LYS A 19 -6.37 33.85 -12.07
CA LYS A 19 -7.04 32.62 -12.50
C LYS A 19 -5.97 31.56 -12.79
N HIS A 20 -5.89 30.51 -11.97
CA HIS A 20 -5.25 29.24 -12.35
C HIS A 20 -6.34 28.20 -12.64
N PRO A 21 -6.38 27.57 -13.83
CA PRO A 21 -7.19 26.38 -14.07
C PRO A 21 -6.41 25.10 -13.70
N PRO A 22 -7.08 24.00 -13.32
CA PRO A 22 -6.43 22.71 -13.08
C PRO A 22 -6.31 21.89 -14.39
N GLY A 23 -5.24 21.08 -14.47
CA GLY A 23 -5.16 19.89 -15.34
C GLY A 23 -4.83 20.13 -16.82
N ARG A 24 -3.53 20.08 -17.18
CA ARG A 24 -3.10 19.82 -18.56
C ARG A 24 -2.92 18.31 -18.76
N VAL A 25 -3.75 17.72 -19.61
CA VAL A 25 -3.42 16.49 -20.34
C VAL A 25 -2.58 16.91 -21.54
N SER A 26 -1.31 16.53 -21.58
CA SER A 26 -0.43 16.81 -22.72
C SER A 26 -0.27 15.55 -23.58
N PRO A 27 -0.68 15.54 -24.85
CA PRO A 27 -0.23 14.54 -25.81
C PRO A 27 1.14 14.96 -26.39
N LEU A 28 2.07 14.01 -26.48
CA LEU A 28 3.35 14.18 -27.20
C LEU A 28 3.11 14.23 -28.72
N PRO A 29 3.99 14.88 -29.52
CA PRO A 29 3.74 15.17 -30.92
C PRO A 29 3.96 13.93 -31.80
N ALA A 30 3.08 13.78 -32.80
CA ALA A 30 3.19 12.78 -33.85
C ALA A 30 4.23 13.18 -34.89
N LEU A 31 5.14 12.26 -35.22
CA LEU A 31 5.94 12.27 -36.45
C LEU A 31 5.57 11.03 -37.25
N GLY A 32 5.21 11.25 -38.52
CA GLY A 32 4.61 10.26 -39.41
C GLY A 32 5.54 9.15 -39.91
N GLY A 33 4.92 8.04 -40.30
CA GLY A 33 5.52 6.90 -40.99
C GLY A 33 4.59 5.69 -40.93
N ALA A 34 4.18 5.17 -42.09
CA ALA A 34 3.13 4.16 -42.24
C ALA A 34 3.35 2.86 -41.43
N GLN A 35 2.29 2.48 -40.71
CA GLN A 35 1.88 1.14 -40.24
C GLN A 35 2.93 0.02 -40.19
N LYS A 36 3.49 -0.15 -38.99
CA LYS A 36 3.35 -1.41 -38.25
C LYS A 36 2.79 -1.04 -36.89
N ASN A 37 1.51 -1.31 -36.61
CA ASN A 37 0.97 -1.20 -35.26
C ASN A 37 1.74 -2.19 -34.38
N ARG A 38 2.83 -1.72 -33.74
CA ARG A 38 3.38 -2.42 -32.58
C ARG A 38 2.31 -2.27 -31.50
N PHE A 39 1.63 -3.37 -31.22
CA PHE A 39 0.78 -3.59 -30.06
C PHE A 39 1.57 -3.16 -28.81
N MET A 40 1.41 -1.90 -28.41
CA MET A 40 2.13 -1.25 -27.33
C MET A 40 1.16 -1.11 -26.15
N PRO A 41 1.55 -1.56 -24.95
CA PRO A 41 0.74 -1.38 -23.76
C PRO A 41 0.37 0.09 -23.54
N SER A 42 -0.87 0.33 -23.10
CA SER A 42 -1.34 1.69 -22.81
C SER A 42 -0.86 2.14 -21.43
N THR A 43 -0.45 3.40 -21.31
CA THR A 43 0.08 3.95 -20.04
C THR A 43 -0.52 5.30 -19.69
N TRP A 44 -0.72 5.55 -18.39
CA TRP A 44 -1.22 6.82 -17.85
C TRP A 44 -0.38 7.27 -16.64
N THR A 45 -0.46 8.56 -16.31
CA THR A 45 0.03 9.11 -15.03
C THR A 45 -1.07 9.97 -14.44
N LEU A 46 -1.34 9.79 -13.15
CA LEU A 46 -2.41 10.46 -12.41
C LEU A 46 -1.87 10.91 -11.05
N ASP A 47 -2.40 11.99 -10.48
CA ASP A 47 -2.10 12.47 -9.13
C ASP A 47 -3.36 12.58 -8.25
N ALA A 48 -4.51 12.81 -8.87
CA ALA A 48 -5.82 12.92 -8.23
C ALA A 48 -6.90 12.16 -9.02
N PRO A 49 -8.02 11.76 -8.36
CA PRO A 49 -9.14 11.13 -9.05
C PRO A 49 -9.74 12.07 -10.10
N ALA A 50 -10.18 11.52 -11.23
CA ALA A 50 -10.89 12.31 -12.24
C ALA A 50 -12.21 12.86 -11.66
N ALA A 51 -12.48 14.15 -11.87
CA ALA A 51 -13.72 14.77 -11.44
C ALA A 51 -14.93 14.18 -12.19
N GLY A 52 -16.05 14.00 -11.48
CA GLY A 52 -17.33 13.58 -12.09
C GLY A 52 -17.52 12.07 -12.23
N GLN A 53 -16.57 11.24 -11.82
CA GLN A 53 -16.74 9.79 -11.80
C GLN A 53 -17.34 9.31 -10.48
N ALA A 54 -18.51 8.69 -10.53
CA ALA A 54 -19.13 8.10 -9.34
C ALA A 54 -18.37 6.84 -8.90
N VAL A 55 -18.13 6.72 -7.59
CA VAL A 55 -17.55 5.52 -6.95
C VAL A 55 -18.59 4.97 -5.98
N SER A 56 -18.80 3.65 -5.97
CA SER A 56 -19.79 3.03 -5.07
C SER A 56 -19.36 3.19 -3.62
N SER A 57 -20.34 3.36 -2.71
CA SER A 57 -20.07 3.42 -1.27
C SER A 57 -19.40 2.14 -0.75
N ALA A 58 -19.72 0.98 -1.35
CA ALA A 58 -19.07 -0.30 -1.06
C ALA A 58 -17.57 -0.30 -1.40
N ALA A 59 -17.18 0.27 -2.55
CA ALA A 59 -15.78 0.43 -2.92
C ALA A 59 -15.05 1.37 -1.96
N VAL A 60 -15.67 2.50 -1.59
CA VAL A 60 -15.11 3.44 -0.61
C VAL A 60 -14.91 2.77 0.75
N HIS A 61 -15.91 2.05 1.26
CA HIS A 61 -15.81 1.31 2.50
C HIS A 61 -14.68 0.28 2.45
N GLY A 62 -14.59 -0.52 1.38
CA GLY A 62 -13.51 -1.48 1.19
C GLY A 62 -12.11 -0.85 1.19
N LEU A 63 -11.95 0.33 0.59
CA LEU A 63 -10.69 1.08 0.60
C LEU A 63 -10.33 1.61 2.00
N LEU A 64 -11.32 2.06 2.79
CA LEU A 64 -11.10 2.47 4.18
C LEU A 64 -10.67 1.29 5.06
N GLU A 65 -11.30 0.13 4.89
CA GLU A 65 -10.90 -1.11 5.56
C GLU A 65 -9.46 -1.51 5.20
N VAL A 66 -9.03 -1.29 3.95
CA VAL A 66 -7.62 -1.46 3.56
C VAL A 66 -6.73 -0.47 4.28
N ALA A 67 -7.08 0.81 4.29
CA ALA A 67 -6.26 1.86 4.88
C ALA A 67 -6.07 1.72 6.41
N SER A 68 -7.01 1.07 7.10
CA SER A 68 -7.02 0.95 8.56
C SER A 68 -6.38 -0.32 9.12
N ALA A 69 -5.88 -1.22 8.26
CA ALA A 69 -5.32 -2.50 8.66
C ALA A 69 -3.98 -2.77 7.95
N PRO A 70 -3.17 -3.72 8.45
CA PRO A 70 -2.03 -4.21 7.69
C PRO A 70 -2.43 -4.65 6.28
N LEU A 71 -1.49 -4.47 5.35
CA LEU A 71 -1.66 -4.78 3.94
C LEU A 71 -2.24 -6.19 3.74
N SER A 72 -3.24 -6.28 2.86
CA SER A 72 -3.84 -7.55 2.46
C SER A 72 -4.26 -7.48 0.99
N ALA A 73 -3.69 -8.36 0.18
CA ALA A 73 -4.05 -8.54 -1.23
C ALA A 73 -5.54 -8.93 -1.36
N ALA A 74 -6.04 -9.80 -0.48
CA ALA A 74 -7.44 -10.23 -0.49
C ALA A 74 -8.42 -9.09 -0.19
N ARG A 75 -8.08 -8.19 0.72
CA ARG A 75 -8.93 -7.02 1.03
C ARG A 75 -8.93 -6.01 -0.12
N LEU A 76 -7.77 -5.75 -0.71
CA LEU A 76 -7.67 -4.91 -1.91
C LEU A 76 -8.44 -5.50 -3.09
N LEU A 77 -8.33 -6.82 -3.32
CA LEU A 77 -9.03 -7.50 -4.40
C LEU A 77 -10.56 -7.34 -4.25
N ARG A 78 -11.10 -7.56 -3.05
CA ARG A 78 -12.52 -7.36 -2.75
C ARG A 78 -12.97 -5.92 -2.96
N ALA A 79 -12.15 -4.93 -2.60
CA ALA A 79 -12.47 -3.52 -2.81
C ALA A 79 -12.52 -3.15 -4.30
N VAL A 80 -11.57 -3.63 -5.11
CA VAL A 80 -11.55 -3.40 -6.58
C VAL A 80 -12.75 -4.06 -7.25
N GLN A 81 -13.13 -5.26 -6.82
CA GLN A 81 -14.27 -6.01 -7.36
C GLN A 81 -15.62 -5.32 -7.16
N GLN A 82 -15.72 -4.32 -6.26
CA GLN A 82 -16.91 -3.46 -6.15
C GLN A 82 -17.06 -2.48 -7.31
N VAL A 83 -16.05 -2.40 -8.19
CA VAL A 83 -16.00 -1.46 -9.31
C VAL A 83 -15.87 -2.20 -10.63
N VAL A 84 -14.90 -3.13 -10.74
CA VAL A 84 -14.60 -3.86 -11.98
C VAL A 84 -14.31 -5.33 -11.66
N PRO A 85 -14.84 -6.30 -12.42
CA PRO A 85 -14.49 -7.70 -12.24
C PRO A 85 -13.02 -7.92 -12.59
N VAL A 86 -12.29 -8.45 -11.61
CA VAL A 86 -10.88 -8.83 -11.68
C VAL A 86 -10.71 -10.13 -10.90
N GLN A 87 -9.88 -11.05 -11.42
CA GLN A 87 -9.80 -12.41 -10.90
C GLN A 87 -8.66 -12.63 -9.91
N TYR A 88 -7.52 -11.99 -10.18
CA TYR A 88 -6.29 -12.10 -9.41
C TYR A 88 -5.73 -10.73 -9.09
N LEU A 89 -5.07 -10.63 -7.95
CA LEU A 89 -4.30 -9.47 -7.54
C LEU A 89 -2.93 -9.91 -7.02
N SER A 90 -1.86 -9.22 -7.44
CA SER A 90 -0.53 -9.39 -6.85
C SER A 90 0.04 -8.06 -6.41
N LEU A 91 0.55 -8.02 -5.18
CA LEU A 91 1.27 -6.88 -4.60
C LEU A 91 2.77 -7.13 -4.73
N VAL A 92 3.47 -6.21 -5.36
CA VAL A 92 4.89 -6.38 -5.71
C VAL A 92 5.69 -5.17 -5.26
N ALA A 93 6.79 -5.38 -4.57
CA ALA A 93 7.78 -4.35 -4.31
C ALA A 93 8.95 -4.48 -5.30
N PHE A 94 9.56 -3.37 -5.68
CA PHE A 94 10.79 -3.39 -6.47
C PHE A 94 11.97 -3.00 -5.59
N HIS A 95 12.89 -3.93 -5.36
CA HIS A 95 14.14 -3.70 -4.64
C HIS A 95 15.32 -3.80 -5.62
N ARG A 96 16.11 -2.73 -5.77
CA ARG A 96 17.29 -2.69 -6.67
C ARG A 96 16.97 -3.24 -8.07
N HIS A 97 15.85 -2.81 -8.66
CA HIS A 97 15.36 -3.29 -9.97
C HIS A 97 15.00 -4.78 -10.03
N THR A 98 14.71 -5.41 -8.89
CA THR A 98 14.21 -6.79 -8.83
C THR A 98 12.81 -6.78 -8.20
N PRO A 99 11.80 -7.38 -8.87
CA PRO A 99 10.47 -7.49 -8.29
C PRO A 99 10.43 -8.60 -7.23
N GLU A 100 9.74 -8.33 -6.13
CA GLU A 100 9.47 -9.25 -5.03
C GLU A 100 7.97 -9.26 -4.74
N LEU A 101 7.37 -10.45 -4.74
CA LEU A 101 5.97 -10.62 -4.38
C LEU A 101 5.82 -10.44 -2.88
N ILE A 102 4.99 -9.48 -2.48
CA ILE A 102 4.62 -9.25 -1.09
C ILE A 102 3.46 -10.16 -0.72
N GLU A 103 2.41 -10.17 -1.55
CA GLU A 103 1.22 -11.00 -1.33
C GLU A 103 0.47 -11.20 -2.65
N GLY A 104 -0.18 -12.34 -2.80
CA GLY A 104 -1.06 -12.66 -3.90
C GLY A 104 -2.46 -13.02 -3.40
N SER A 105 -3.49 -12.74 -4.20
CA SER A 105 -4.84 -13.19 -3.90
C SER A 105 -5.62 -13.47 -5.19
N SER A 106 -6.57 -14.41 -5.10
CA SER A 106 -7.51 -14.73 -6.15
C SER A 106 -8.85 -15.14 -5.56
N GLN A 107 -9.94 -15.04 -6.32
CA GLN A 107 -11.24 -15.53 -5.84
C GLN A 107 -11.32 -17.06 -5.74
N HIS A 108 -10.46 -17.77 -6.47
CA HIS A 108 -10.46 -19.22 -6.50
C HIS A 108 -9.39 -19.74 -5.56
N THR A 109 -9.75 -19.96 -4.29
CA THR A 109 -8.96 -20.78 -3.37
C THR A 109 -9.11 -22.26 -3.76
N HIS A 110 -8.45 -22.64 -4.84
CA HIS A 110 -8.07 -24.04 -5.05
C HIS A 110 -6.84 -24.34 -4.17
N ASP A 111 -6.47 -25.61 -3.98
CA ASP A 111 -5.29 -26.06 -3.20
C ASP A 111 -3.93 -25.50 -3.68
N ARG A 112 -3.94 -24.58 -4.65
CA ARG A 112 -2.79 -24.04 -5.37
C ARG A 112 -2.74 -22.52 -5.29
N ASP A 113 -1.58 -21.98 -4.91
CA ASP A 113 -1.32 -20.54 -4.96
C ASP A 113 -0.86 -20.13 -6.37
N VAL A 114 -1.85 -19.95 -7.25
CA VAL A 114 -1.63 -19.58 -8.67
C VAL A 114 -0.83 -18.28 -8.80
N VAL A 115 -1.04 -17.31 -7.89
CA VAL A 115 -0.36 -16.02 -7.96
C VAL A 115 1.13 -16.18 -7.64
N ALA A 116 1.46 -16.93 -6.59
CA ALA A 116 2.86 -17.20 -6.23
C ALA A 116 3.58 -18.02 -7.32
N GLU A 117 2.94 -19.05 -7.86
CA GLU A 117 3.51 -19.87 -8.95
C GLU A 117 3.81 -19.06 -10.20
N CYS A 118 2.84 -18.26 -10.67
CA CYS A 118 3.02 -17.40 -11.84
C CYS A 118 4.09 -16.34 -11.59
N PHE A 119 4.11 -15.74 -10.41
CA PHE A 119 5.13 -14.77 -10.06
C PHE A 119 6.53 -15.39 -10.02
N ALA A 120 6.68 -16.62 -9.50
CA ALA A 120 7.97 -17.30 -9.47
C ALA A 120 8.53 -17.53 -10.89
N ILE A 121 7.67 -17.93 -11.83
CA ILE A 121 8.04 -18.08 -13.25
C ILE A 121 8.41 -16.73 -13.85
N TYR A 122 7.56 -15.72 -13.66
CA TYR A 122 7.80 -14.35 -14.12
C TYR A 122 9.14 -13.79 -13.62
N ARG A 123 9.40 -13.89 -12.31
CA ARG A 123 10.63 -13.42 -11.67
C ARG A 123 11.87 -14.17 -12.16
N ARG A 124 11.74 -15.47 -12.45
CA ARG A 124 12.87 -16.26 -12.94
C ARG A 124 13.24 -15.95 -14.39
N ARG A 125 12.25 -15.66 -15.25
CA ARG A 125 12.44 -15.67 -16.71
C ARG A 125 12.13 -14.36 -17.42
N TYR A 126 11.11 -13.62 -16.98
CA TYR A 126 10.43 -12.64 -17.85
C TYR A 126 10.52 -11.19 -17.37
N PHE A 127 10.75 -10.94 -16.07
CA PHE A 127 10.66 -9.58 -15.53
C PHE A 127 11.56 -8.56 -16.25
N ARG A 128 12.76 -8.95 -16.69
CA ARG A 128 13.69 -8.05 -17.40
C ARG A 128 13.15 -7.53 -18.73
N SER A 129 12.21 -8.24 -19.35
CA SER A 129 11.57 -7.87 -20.61
C SER A 129 10.28 -7.07 -20.40
N ASP A 130 9.78 -6.97 -19.17
CA ASP A 130 8.53 -6.30 -18.85
C ASP A 130 8.71 -4.77 -18.86
N SER A 131 7.84 -4.05 -19.57
CA SER A 131 7.79 -2.58 -19.56
C SER A 131 7.56 -2.01 -18.16
N VAL A 132 6.96 -2.78 -17.25
CA VAL A 132 6.76 -2.40 -15.86
C VAL A 132 8.08 -2.06 -15.16
N MET A 133 9.19 -2.73 -15.51
CA MET A 133 10.50 -2.47 -14.90
C MET A 133 10.99 -1.06 -15.22
N ARG A 134 10.91 -0.66 -16.50
CA ARG A 134 11.27 0.70 -16.93
C ARG A 134 10.35 1.72 -16.28
N MET A 135 9.05 1.43 -16.16
CA MET A 135 8.12 2.33 -15.49
C MET A 135 8.44 2.47 -13.99
N ALA A 136 8.81 1.38 -13.31
CA ALA A 136 9.20 1.41 -11.92
C ALA A 136 10.39 2.36 -11.68
N ASP A 137 11.41 2.30 -12.54
CA ASP A 137 12.58 3.20 -12.44
C ASP A 137 12.19 4.68 -12.50
N HIS A 138 11.28 5.04 -13.42
CA HIS A 138 10.77 6.41 -13.53
C HIS A 138 9.94 6.79 -12.31
N VAL A 139 9.04 5.91 -11.84
CA VAL A 139 8.18 6.15 -10.67
C VAL A 139 8.99 6.36 -9.39
N GLY A 140 10.12 5.65 -9.23
CA GLY A 140 11.00 5.79 -8.05
C GLY A 140 11.57 7.20 -7.83
N SER A 141 11.61 8.02 -8.89
CA SER A 141 12.07 9.42 -8.87
C SER A 141 10.96 10.47 -8.79
N ARG A 142 9.69 10.05 -8.85
CA ARG A 142 8.52 10.94 -8.92
C ARG A 142 7.94 11.24 -7.53
N PRO A 143 7.12 12.30 -7.39
CA PRO A 143 6.42 12.59 -6.15
C PRO A 143 5.52 11.42 -5.69
N ALA A 144 5.51 11.13 -4.39
CA ALA A 144 4.74 10.01 -3.81
C ALA A 144 3.21 10.09 -4.03
N ARG A 145 2.70 11.26 -4.43
CA ARG A 145 1.28 11.46 -4.77
C ARG A 145 0.89 10.91 -6.14
N GLU A 146 1.87 10.75 -7.04
CA GLU A 146 1.62 10.27 -8.39
C GLU A 146 1.45 8.74 -8.41
N VAL A 147 0.61 8.28 -9.34
CA VAL A 147 0.46 6.89 -9.72
C VAL A 147 0.66 6.77 -11.22
N ALA A 148 1.53 5.84 -11.63
CA ALA A 148 1.64 5.43 -13.02
C ALA A 148 0.78 4.18 -13.24
N VAL A 149 0.12 4.11 -14.39
CA VAL A 149 -0.75 2.99 -14.74
C VAL A 149 -0.29 2.39 -16.06
N LEU A 150 -0.33 1.06 -16.14
CA LEU A 150 -0.07 0.27 -17.34
C LEU A 150 -1.24 -0.69 -17.56
N HIS A 151 -1.79 -0.71 -18.76
CA HIS A 151 -2.72 -1.74 -19.22
C HIS A 151 -2.08 -2.53 -20.34
N CYS A 152 -2.08 -3.86 -20.23
CA CYS A 152 -1.41 -4.75 -21.17
C CYS A 152 -2.23 -6.03 -21.37
N ARG A 153 -2.53 -6.35 -22.63
CA ARG A 153 -3.13 -7.62 -23.05
C ARG A 153 -2.10 -8.72 -23.18
N ALA A 154 -2.55 -9.97 -23.10
CA ALA A 154 -1.71 -11.14 -23.32
C ALA A 154 -1.03 -11.10 -24.71
N ASP A 155 -1.73 -10.64 -25.75
CA ASP A 155 -1.21 -10.52 -27.12
C ASP A 155 -0.19 -9.37 -27.30
N GLU A 156 -0.15 -8.42 -26.37
CA GLU A 156 0.83 -7.31 -26.31
C GLU A 156 2.13 -7.68 -25.59
N LEU A 157 2.21 -8.86 -24.97
CA LEU A 157 3.41 -9.27 -24.26
C LEU A 157 4.61 -9.41 -25.21
N PRO A 158 5.80 -8.91 -24.81
CA PRO A 158 6.98 -8.83 -25.68
C PRO A 158 7.62 -10.19 -25.97
N VAL A 159 7.32 -11.22 -25.18
CA VAL A 159 7.92 -12.55 -25.27
C VAL A 159 6.82 -13.60 -25.36
N ALA A 160 6.80 -14.39 -26.43
CA ALA A 160 5.80 -15.44 -26.62
C ALA A 160 5.84 -16.48 -25.48
N GLY A 161 7.02 -16.91 -25.04
CA GLY A 161 7.15 -17.84 -23.91
C GLY A 161 6.58 -17.30 -22.59
N TRP A 162 6.58 -15.97 -22.39
CA TRP A 162 5.92 -15.37 -21.22
C TRP A 162 4.41 -15.53 -21.32
N ARG A 163 3.84 -15.27 -22.49
CA ARG A 163 2.42 -15.50 -22.76
C ARG A 163 2.04 -16.96 -22.53
N ASP A 164 2.82 -17.90 -23.05
CA ASP A 164 2.47 -19.32 -22.99
C ASP A 164 2.61 -19.89 -21.56
N ASP A 165 3.74 -19.61 -20.89
CA ASP A 165 4.05 -20.16 -19.56
C ASP A 165 3.09 -19.68 -18.47
N ILE A 166 2.46 -18.50 -18.64
CA ILE A 166 1.64 -17.85 -17.62
C ILE A 166 0.23 -17.54 -18.14
N TYR A 167 0.10 -16.74 -19.20
CA TYR A 167 -1.21 -16.22 -19.62
C TYR A 167 -2.09 -17.28 -20.28
N VAL A 168 -1.54 -18.09 -21.20
CA VAL A 168 -2.31 -19.20 -21.81
C VAL A 168 -2.62 -20.26 -20.76
N ARG A 169 -1.61 -20.65 -19.97
CA ARG A 169 -1.75 -21.70 -18.94
C ARG A 169 -2.81 -21.36 -17.89
N GLU A 170 -2.80 -20.14 -17.37
CA GLU A 170 -3.77 -19.69 -16.36
C GLU A 170 -4.95 -18.93 -16.95
N ARG A 171 -5.11 -18.96 -18.27
CA ARG A 171 -6.22 -18.34 -19.02
C ARG A 171 -6.38 -16.84 -18.75
N LEU A 172 -5.27 -16.14 -18.50
CA LEU A 172 -5.25 -14.69 -18.28
C LEU A 172 -5.38 -13.94 -19.60
N THR A 173 -6.21 -12.91 -19.62
CA THR A 173 -6.45 -12.08 -20.82
C THR A 173 -5.69 -10.76 -20.77
N GLU A 174 -5.75 -10.07 -19.64
CA GLU A 174 -5.21 -8.71 -19.47
C GLU A 174 -4.65 -8.49 -18.07
N ARG A 175 -3.69 -7.57 -18.00
CA ARG A 175 -3.09 -7.06 -16.76
C ARG A 175 -3.26 -5.55 -16.70
N PHE A 176 -3.83 -5.08 -15.60
CA PHE A 176 -3.85 -3.66 -15.23
C PHE A 176 -2.94 -3.45 -14.02
N THR A 177 -1.93 -2.61 -14.17
CA THR A 177 -0.89 -2.38 -13.17
C THR A 177 -0.95 -0.93 -12.71
N LEU A 178 -1.05 -0.72 -11.40
CA LEU A 178 -0.71 0.54 -10.75
C LEU A 178 0.73 0.48 -10.23
N LEU A 179 1.47 1.58 -10.35
CA LEU A 179 2.78 1.78 -9.73
C LEU A 179 2.79 3.10 -8.94
N HIS A 180 3.33 3.06 -7.73
CA HIS A 180 3.58 4.26 -6.93
C HIS A 180 4.80 4.06 -6.03
N ALA A 181 5.39 5.15 -5.55
CA ALA A 181 6.52 5.12 -4.63
C ALA A 181 6.16 5.85 -3.33
N PRO A 182 5.80 5.13 -2.24
CA PRO A 182 5.60 5.70 -0.91
C PRO A 182 6.73 6.63 -0.45
N THR A 183 7.96 6.21 -0.72
CA THR A 183 9.18 6.98 -0.51
C THR A 183 10.05 6.86 -1.76
N PRO A 184 10.93 7.84 -2.04
CA PRO A 184 11.84 7.76 -3.19
C PRO A 184 12.57 6.42 -3.25
N GLY A 185 12.56 5.78 -4.43
CA GLY A 185 13.17 4.48 -4.68
C GLY A 185 12.43 3.24 -4.14
N ALA A 186 11.39 3.38 -3.31
CA ALA A 186 10.63 2.26 -2.75
C ALA A 186 9.36 1.96 -3.58
N VAL A 187 9.53 1.53 -4.82
CA VAL A 187 8.39 1.37 -5.75
C VAL A 187 7.53 0.16 -5.37
N GLN A 188 6.22 0.35 -5.40
CA GLN A 188 5.19 -0.64 -5.17
C GLN A 188 4.33 -0.77 -6.42
N ALA A 189 3.91 -1.98 -6.74
CA ALA A 189 2.93 -2.25 -7.78
C ALA A 189 1.75 -3.07 -7.26
N ILE A 190 0.57 -2.72 -7.77
CA ILE A 190 -0.67 -3.48 -7.62
C ILE A 190 -1.00 -3.97 -9.03
N HIS A 191 -0.87 -5.28 -9.26
CA HIS A 191 -1.31 -5.89 -10.52
C HIS A 191 -2.70 -6.48 -10.33
N LEU A 192 -3.58 -6.20 -11.27
CA LEU A 192 -4.91 -6.78 -11.41
C LEU A 192 -4.92 -7.60 -12.68
N TYR A 193 -5.41 -8.83 -12.62
CA TYR A 193 -5.51 -9.70 -13.78
C TYR A 193 -6.95 -10.13 -14.03
N ARG A 194 -7.32 -10.18 -15.30
CA ARG A 194 -8.53 -10.84 -15.79
C ARG A 194 -8.22 -12.22 -16.35
N ASP A 195 -9.22 -13.08 -16.29
CA ASP A 195 -9.25 -14.33 -17.04
C ASP A 195 -10.26 -14.29 -18.19
N ASP A 196 -10.23 -15.32 -19.02
CA ASP A 196 -11.09 -15.43 -20.20
C ASP A 196 -12.59 -15.55 -19.88
N ARG A 197 -12.97 -15.90 -18.64
CA ARG A 197 -14.37 -15.94 -18.20
C ARG A 197 -14.96 -14.53 -18.09
N GLN A 198 -14.10 -13.53 -17.88
CA GLN A 198 -14.46 -12.11 -17.80
C GLN A 198 -14.22 -11.36 -19.13
N GLY A 199 -13.58 -12.01 -20.11
CA GLY A 199 -13.17 -11.38 -21.35
C GLY A 199 -12.13 -10.27 -21.15
N PHE A 200 -12.18 -9.27 -22.04
CA PHE A 200 -11.32 -8.08 -21.96
C PHE A 200 -11.99 -6.94 -21.18
N PHE A 201 -11.20 -6.08 -20.54
CA PHE A 201 -11.62 -4.82 -19.95
C PHE A 201 -12.30 -3.95 -21.01
N GLN A 202 -13.52 -3.54 -20.71
CA GLN A 202 -14.22 -2.55 -21.49
C GLN A 202 -13.60 -1.17 -21.26
N PRO A 203 -13.67 -0.25 -22.24
CA PRO A 203 -13.16 1.11 -22.06
C PRO A 203 -13.74 1.84 -20.84
N SER A 204 -15.00 1.59 -20.49
CA SER A 204 -15.65 2.11 -19.29
C SER A 204 -15.01 1.57 -17.99
N GLU A 205 -14.64 0.30 -17.98
CA GLU A 205 -13.99 -0.35 -16.85
C GLU A 205 -12.56 0.17 -16.67
N ILE A 206 -11.82 0.39 -17.77
CA ILE A 206 -10.51 1.06 -17.73
C ILE A 206 -10.66 2.46 -17.15
N ALA A 207 -11.66 3.24 -17.59
CA ALA A 207 -11.91 4.58 -17.04
C ALA A 207 -12.23 4.54 -15.53
N GLN A 208 -13.03 3.56 -15.09
CA GLN A 208 -13.33 3.35 -13.67
C GLN A 208 -12.07 2.99 -12.86
N LEU A 209 -11.21 2.10 -13.37
CA LEU A 209 -9.95 1.75 -12.72
C LEU A 209 -8.99 2.95 -12.66
N LEU A 210 -8.93 3.76 -13.72
CA LEU A 210 -8.14 5.00 -13.72
C LEU A 210 -8.66 5.99 -12.69
N ALA A 211 -9.98 6.16 -12.54
CA ALA A 211 -10.56 7.01 -11.49
C ALA A 211 -10.29 6.47 -10.08
N LEU A 212 -10.26 5.14 -9.91
CA LEU A 212 -9.99 4.46 -8.64
C LEU A 212 -8.49 4.47 -8.28
N ALA A 213 -7.59 4.60 -9.25
CA ALA A 213 -6.16 4.41 -9.06
C ALA A 213 -5.53 5.32 -7.98
N PRO A 214 -5.81 6.63 -7.92
CA PRO A 214 -5.29 7.49 -6.85
C PRO A 214 -5.82 7.13 -5.45
N LEU A 215 -7.00 6.51 -5.36
CA LEU A 215 -7.58 6.03 -4.11
C LEU A 215 -6.96 4.71 -3.67
N LEU A 216 -6.75 3.78 -4.61
CA LEU A 216 -6.01 2.53 -4.35
C LEU A 216 -4.59 2.80 -3.86
N ARG A 217 -3.91 3.77 -4.48
CA ARG A 217 -2.59 4.24 -4.03
C ARG A 217 -2.64 4.67 -2.56
N GLN A 218 -3.59 5.50 -2.18
CA GLN A 218 -3.73 6.01 -0.81
C GLN A 218 -4.03 4.90 0.19
N ALA A 219 -4.99 4.03 -0.12
CA ALA A 219 -5.33 2.90 0.73
C ALA A 219 -4.15 1.94 0.91
N HIS A 220 -3.47 1.59 -0.18
CA HIS A 220 -2.27 0.76 -0.15
C HIS A 220 -1.13 1.41 0.65
N HIS A 221 -0.88 2.70 0.46
CA HIS A 221 0.13 3.43 1.22
C HIS A 221 -0.18 3.46 2.71
N ALA A 222 -1.42 3.75 3.09
CA ALA A 222 -1.85 3.74 4.50
C ALA A 222 -1.67 2.34 5.12
N ALA A 223 -2.07 1.28 4.41
CA ALA A 223 -1.91 -0.10 4.87
C ALA A 223 -0.44 -0.50 5.09
N LEU A 224 0.48 -0.03 4.22
CA LEU A 224 1.92 -0.20 4.41
C LEU A 224 2.42 0.49 5.69
N GLN A 225 1.95 1.72 5.96
CA GLN A 225 2.33 2.45 7.17
C GLN A 225 1.80 1.76 8.44
N VAL A 226 0.56 1.26 8.42
CA VAL A 226 -0.01 0.47 9.52
C VAL A 226 0.82 -0.78 9.76
N GLY A 227 1.17 -1.52 8.69
CA GLY A 227 2.02 -2.70 8.78
C GLY A 227 3.41 -2.40 9.36
N ALA A 228 4.04 -1.30 8.93
CA ALA A 228 5.35 -0.88 9.44
C ALA A 228 5.32 -0.55 10.95
N VAL A 229 4.28 0.16 11.41
CA VAL A 229 4.10 0.47 12.84
C VAL A 229 3.90 -0.79 13.68
N VAL A 230 3.12 -1.75 13.17
CA VAL A 230 2.90 -3.04 13.85
C VAL A 230 4.19 -3.84 13.92
N ALA A 231 4.94 -3.93 12.82
CA ALA A 231 6.20 -4.67 12.75
C ALA A 231 7.28 -4.08 13.67
N ASP A 232 7.45 -2.75 13.67
CA ASP A 232 8.40 -2.06 14.57
C ASP A 232 8.07 -2.33 16.04
N ARG A 233 6.80 -2.23 16.42
CA ARG A 233 6.35 -2.57 17.78
C ARG A 233 6.66 -4.02 18.15
N GLN A 234 6.37 -4.97 17.27
CA GLN A 234 6.67 -6.39 17.51
C GLN A 234 8.18 -6.63 17.69
N ALA A 235 9.01 -5.98 16.87
CA ALA A 235 10.46 -6.06 16.99
C ALA A 235 10.97 -5.50 18.33
N GLN A 236 10.43 -4.35 18.75
CA GLN A 236 10.74 -3.74 20.06
C GLN A 236 10.34 -4.67 21.22
N VAL A 237 9.14 -5.25 21.18
CA VAL A 237 8.68 -6.20 22.20
C VAL A 237 9.60 -7.43 22.24
N ALA A 238 9.93 -8.02 21.09
CA ALA A 238 10.82 -9.17 21.02
C ALA A 238 12.23 -8.86 21.54
N GLN A 239 12.75 -7.66 21.26
CA GLN A 239 14.02 -7.20 21.82
C GLN A 239 13.97 -7.04 23.35
N ALA A 240 12.90 -6.42 23.87
CA ALA A 240 12.70 -6.27 25.30
C ALA A 240 12.55 -7.63 26.01
N GLU A 241 11.81 -8.59 25.43
CA GLU A 241 11.70 -9.95 25.96
C GLU A 241 13.06 -10.66 26.01
N ARG A 242 13.88 -10.54 24.95
CA ARG A 242 15.23 -11.11 24.93
C ARG A 242 16.11 -10.49 26.02
N ARG A 243 16.13 -9.17 26.16
CA ARG A 243 16.88 -8.48 27.22
C ARG A 243 16.43 -8.92 28.62
N LEU A 244 15.12 -8.99 28.86
CA LEU A 244 14.56 -9.47 30.13
C LEU A 244 14.94 -10.93 30.42
N SER A 245 14.98 -11.80 29.41
CA SER A 245 15.38 -13.20 29.60
C SER A 245 16.83 -13.35 30.07
N GLN A 246 17.70 -12.43 29.68
CA GLN A 246 19.13 -12.41 30.05
C GLN A 246 19.35 -11.73 31.40
N LEU A 247 18.72 -10.57 31.63
CA LEU A 247 18.98 -9.73 32.80
C LEU A 247 18.12 -10.10 34.02
N ALA A 248 16.97 -10.73 33.81
CA ALA A 248 16.04 -11.13 34.86
C ALA A 248 15.49 -12.55 34.61
N PRO A 249 16.35 -13.60 34.61
CA PRO A 249 15.94 -14.97 34.32
C PRO A 249 14.92 -15.54 35.33
N VAL A 250 14.80 -14.93 36.52
CA VAL A 250 13.79 -15.27 37.55
C VAL A 250 12.35 -15.01 37.10
N LEU A 251 12.14 -14.15 36.10
CA LEU A 251 10.83 -13.90 35.53
C LEU A 251 10.40 -15.10 34.69
N SER A 252 9.17 -15.59 34.91
CA SER A 252 8.55 -16.60 34.04
C SER A 252 8.32 -16.05 32.63
N PRO A 253 8.14 -16.91 31.60
CA PRO A 253 7.85 -16.46 30.25
C PRO A 253 6.67 -15.49 30.14
N ARG A 254 5.58 -15.74 30.88
CA ARG A 254 4.39 -14.88 30.90
C ARG A 254 4.63 -13.54 31.59
N GLU A 255 5.41 -13.52 32.68
CA GLU A 255 5.81 -12.27 33.35
C GLU A 255 6.70 -11.42 32.45
N ARG A 256 7.70 -12.03 31.77
CA ARG A 256 8.56 -11.34 30.81
C ARG A 256 7.77 -10.74 29.66
N ALA A 257 6.83 -11.51 29.10
CA ALA A 257 5.99 -11.05 27.99
C ALA A 257 5.15 -9.80 28.37
N VAL A 258 4.62 -9.77 29.60
CA VAL A 258 3.92 -8.59 30.13
C VAL A 258 4.87 -7.41 30.34
N CYS A 259 6.02 -7.62 30.97
CA CYS A 259 7.01 -6.55 31.22
C CYS A 259 7.57 -5.94 29.93
N ALA A 260 7.85 -6.74 28.90
CA ALA A 260 8.33 -6.27 27.61
C ALA A 260 7.31 -5.32 26.96
N ARG A 261 6.03 -5.69 26.97
CA ARG A 261 4.96 -4.85 26.41
C ARG A 261 4.70 -3.58 27.21
N ILE A 262 4.86 -3.64 28.53
CA ILE A 262 4.82 -2.43 29.37
C ILE A 262 5.96 -1.48 28.98
N ALA A 263 7.17 -2.00 28.76
CA ALA A 263 8.32 -1.21 28.33
C ALA A 263 8.11 -0.57 26.95
N CYS A 264 7.42 -1.28 26.04
CA CYS A 264 6.99 -0.75 24.74
C CYS A 264 5.74 0.15 24.80
N GLY A 265 5.26 0.50 26.00
CA GLY A 265 4.20 1.47 26.18
C GLY A 265 2.77 0.97 25.97
N LEU A 266 2.52 -0.35 25.94
CA LEU A 266 1.16 -0.86 25.84
C LEU A 266 0.37 -0.63 27.14
N SER A 267 -0.94 -0.40 27.02
CA SER A 267 -1.86 -0.37 28.15
C SER A 267 -2.16 -1.78 28.65
N ALA A 268 -2.77 -1.93 29.83
CA ALA A 268 -3.15 -3.24 30.35
C ALA A 268 -4.11 -3.97 29.39
N ASP A 269 -5.09 -3.26 28.82
CA ASP A 269 -6.03 -3.82 27.84
C ASP A 269 -5.34 -4.16 26.52
N GLY A 270 -4.38 -3.34 26.08
CA GLY A 270 -3.58 -3.64 24.89
C GLY A 270 -2.72 -4.88 25.07
N ILE A 271 -2.13 -5.08 26.25
CA ILE A 271 -1.38 -6.30 26.59
C ILE A 271 -2.31 -7.51 26.65
N ALA A 272 -3.50 -7.33 27.24
CA ALA A 272 -4.50 -8.39 27.36
C ALA A 272 -4.94 -8.89 25.97
N ALA A 273 -5.26 -7.97 25.06
CA ALA A 273 -5.59 -8.29 23.67
C ALA A 273 -4.42 -8.94 22.91
N ASP A 274 -3.21 -8.42 23.08
CA ASP A 274 -2.02 -8.94 22.36
C ASP A 274 -1.57 -10.32 22.85
N LEU A 275 -1.79 -10.64 24.13
CA LEU A 275 -1.43 -11.93 24.73
C LEU A 275 -2.59 -12.94 24.80
N ASP A 276 -3.77 -12.54 24.33
CA ASP A 276 -5.02 -13.31 24.43
C ASP A 276 -5.30 -13.78 25.87
N VAL A 277 -5.35 -12.83 26.81
CA VAL A 277 -5.63 -13.08 28.24
C VAL A 277 -6.58 -12.02 28.80
N ALA A 278 -7.18 -12.28 29.96
CA ALA A 278 -7.99 -11.27 30.64
C ALA A 278 -7.12 -10.10 31.17
N PRO A 279 -7.65 -8.85 31.20
CA PRO A 279 -6.94 -7.72 31.81
C PRO A 279 -6.51 -7.95 33.27
N SER A 280 -7.31 -8.70 34.05
CA SER A 280 -6.98 -9.10 35.42
C SER A 280 -5.73 -9.98 35.51
N THR A 281 -5.50 -10.84 34.52
CA THR A 281 -4.28 -11.66 34.39
C THR A 281 -3.06 -10.77 34.18
N VAL A 282 -3.17 -9.75 33.33
CA VAL A 282 -2.09 -8.77 33.09
C VAL A 282 -1.71 -8.04 34.37
N VAL A 283 -2.70 -7.56 35.14
CA VAL A 283 -2.47 -6.87 36.42
C VAL A 283 -1.73 -7.79 37.41
N THR A 284 -2.16 -9.05 37.50
CA THR A 284 -1.55 -10.05 38.38
C THR A 284 -0.11 -10.34 37.98
N LEU A 285 0.15 -10.60 36.69
CA LEU A 285 1.49 -10.87 36.17
C LEU A 285 2.42 -9.67 36.34
N ARG A 286 1.95 -8.45 36.08
CA ARG A 286 2.71 -7.22 36.32
C ARG A 286 3.12 -7.10 37.78
N LYS A 287 2.20 -7.29 38.73
CA LYS A 287 2.49 -7.22 40.17
C LYS A 287 3.58 -8.21 40.57
N ARG A 288 3.46 -9.47 40.13
CA ARG A 288 4.45 -10.53 40.41
C ARG A 288 5.81 -10.20 39.79
N ALA A 289 5.83 -9.76 38.54
CA ALA A 289 7.07 -9.41 37.85
C ALA A 289 7.78 -8.23 38.51
N TYR A 290 7.04 -7.19 38.91
CA TYR A 290 7.62 -6.01 39.56
C TYR A 290 8.24 -6.31 40.92
N LEU A 291 7.63 -7.21 41.71
CA LEU A 291 8.22 -7.67 42.97
C LEU A 291 9.58 -8.34 42.72
N LYS A 292 9.63 -9.29 41.78
CA LYS A 292 10.87 -9.98 41.41
C LYS A 292 11.94 -9.04 40.87
N LEU A 293 11.56 -8.05 40.06
CA LEU A 293 12.49 -7.04 39.53
C LEU A 293 13.02 -6.13 40.65
N ALA A 294 12.16 -5.71 41.58
CA ALA A 294 12.56 -4.90 42.72
C ALA A 294 13.53 -5.65 43.66
N GLU A 295 13.30 -6.94 43.90
CA GLU A 295 14.21 -7.81 44.67
C GLU A 295 15.62 -7.90 44.04
N LEU A 296 15.71 -7.82 42.71
CA LEU A 296 16.97 -7.75 41.98
C LEU A 296 17.56 -6.33 41.87
N GLY A 297 16.93 -5.31 42.46
CA GLY A 297 17.33 -3.91 42.31
C GLY A 297 17.09 -3.33 40.90
N LEU A 298 16.30 -4.01 40.08
CA LEU A 298 16.01 -3.64 38.70
C LEU A 298 14.77 -2.72 38.60
N PRO A 299 14.58 -2.03 37.46
CA PRO A 299 13.39 -1.23 37.21
C PRO A 299 12.07 -1.99 37.42
N ALA A 300 11.19 -1.48 38.29
CA ALA A 300 9.89 -2.05 38.61
C ALA A 300 8.74 -1.06 38.38
N ASP A 301 8.92 -0.12 37.45
CA ASP A 301 7.89 0.80 36.98
C ASP A 301 8.01 1.01 35.46
N ARG A 302 6.94 1.51 34.85
CA ARG A 302 6.84 1.62 33.40
C ARG A 302 7.91 2.53 32.79
N MET A 303 8.18 3.68 33.39
CA MET A 303 9.14 4.65 32.84
C MET A 303 10.57 4.13 32.91
N ARG A 304 10.96 3.56 34.05
CA ARG A 304 12.30 3.00 34.21
C ARG A 304 12.49 1.73 33.37
N LEU A 305 11.45 0.90 33.23
CA LEU A 305 11.49 -0.26 32.32
C LEU A 305 11.68 0.17 30.86
N ALA A 306 10.92 1.17 30.40
CA ALA A 306 11.06 1.69 29.04
C ALA A 306 12.48 2.23 28.77
N ARG A 307 13.04 3.01 29.71
CA ARG A 307 14.41 3.54 29.57
C ARG A 307 15.49 2.45 29.64
N TRP A 308 15.24 1.39 30.40
CA TRP A 308 16.21 0.32 30.60
C TRP A 308 16.22 -0.70 29.45
N LEU A 309 15.06 -0.92 28.82
CA LEU A 309 14.88 -1.92 27.77
C LEU A 309 14.80 -1.35 26.35
N GLY A 310 14.62 -0.04 26.17
CA GLY A 310 14.86 0.67 24.92
C GLY A 310 16.35 0.85 24.68
#